data_AF-A0A0H3ZSI9-F1
#
_entry.id   AF-A0A0H3ZSI9-F1
#
_cell.length_a   1.000
_cell.length_b   1.000
_cell.length_c   1.000
_cell.angle_alpha   90.00
_cell.angle_beta   90.00
_cell.angle_gamma   90.00
#
_symmetry.space_group_name_H-M   'P 1'
#
loop_
_entity.id
_entity.type
_entity.pdbx_description
1 polymer ?
#
loop_
_entity_poly.entity_id
_entity_poly.type
_entity_poly.pdbx_seq_one_letter_code
_entity_poly.pdbx_strand_id
1 'polypeptide(L)' 'MTEKTIQSETTRLLNEMDSESQAYKPPMGFGFIKPWLVKTIWIFKAFNQRLNALEKENS' A
#
# COMPACT_ATOMS: atom_id res chain seq x y z
N MET A 1 -14.03 25.79 2.50
CA MET A 1 -12.98 24.79 2.77
C MET A 1 -13.68 23.52 3.22
N THR A 2 -13.65 22.47 2.42
CA THR A 2 -14.23 21.17 2.81
C THR A 2 -13.30 20.52 3.82
N GLU A 3 -13.72 20.49 5.09
CA GLU A 3 -13.12 19.67 6.14
C GLU A 3 -13.21 18.19 5.73
N LYS A 4 -12.21 17.72 4.99
CA LYS A 4 -12.02 16.28 4.80
C LYS A 4 -11.45 15.75 6.11
N THR A 5 -12.35 15.26 6.97
CA THR A 5 -11.98 14.58 8.21
C THR A 5 -10.97 13.48 7.90
N ILE A 6 -9.94 13.30 8.72
CA ILE A 6 -8.88 12.29 8.52
C ILE A 6 -9.45 10.88 8.22
N GLN A 7 -10.63 10.55 8.76
CA GLN A 7 -11.37 9.33 8.41
C GLN A 7 -11.71 9.23 6.92
N SER A 8 -12.18 10.31 6.29
CA SER A 8 -12.53 10.32 4.87
C SER A 8 -11.32 10.08 3.98
N GLU A 9 -10.15 10.62 4.32
CA GLU A 9 -8.93 10.38 3.55
C GLU A 9 -8.38 8.97 3.78
N THR A 10 -8.45 8.48 5.02
CA THR A 10 -8.08 7.10 5.37
C THR A 10 -8.94 6.08 4.62
N THR A 11 -10.27 6.28 4.60
CA THR A 11 -11.18 5.40 3.85
C THR A 11 -10.93 5.48 2.35
N ARG A 12 -10.59 6.65 1.81
CA ARG A 12 -10.24 6.79 0.39
C ARG A 12 -8.98 6.01 0.05
N LEU A 13 -7.92 6.14 0.84
CA LEU A 13 -6.66 5.42 0.66
C LEU A 13 -6.84 3.90 0.78
N LEU A 14 -7.65 3.44 1.74
CA LEU A 14 -7.97 2.02 1.89
C LEU A 14 -8.69 1.46 0.66
N ASN A 15 -9.63 2.21 0.09
CA ASN A 15 -10.36 1.80 -1.12
C ASN A 15 -9.44 1.81 -2.36
N GLU A 16 -8.55 2.80 -2.49
CA GLU A 16 -7.55 2.85 -3.55
C GLU A 16 -6.60 1.64 -3.45
N MET A 17 -6.09 1.32 -2.25
CA MET A 17 -5.23 0.15 -2.03
C MET A 17 -5.94 -1.18 -2.29
N ASP A 18 -7.22 -1.32 -1.93
CA ASP A 18 -7.96 -2.55 -2.19
C ASP A 18 -8.14 -2.78 -3.70
N SER A 19 -8.51 -1.72 -4.44
CA SER A 19 -8.63 -1.74 -5.90
C SER A 19 -7.31 -2.07 -6.59
N GLU A 20 -6.21 -1.45 -6.16
CA GLU A 20 -4.87 -1.74 -6.71
C GLU A 20 -4.42 -3.17 -6.39
N SER A 21 -4.77 -3.70 -5.21
CA SER A 21 -4.43 -5.07 -4.82
C SER A 21 -5.16 -6.13 -5.64
N GLN A 22 -6.40 -5.86 -6.09
CA GLN A 22 -7.15 -6.75 -6.97
C GLN A 22 -6.61 -6.75 -8.41
N ALA A 23 -6.10 -5.60 -8.87
CA ALA A 23 -5.47 -5.47 -10.19
C ALA A 23 -4.08 -6.11 -10.24
N TYR A 24 -3.45 -6.35 -9.09
CA TYR A 24 -2.14 -7.00 -9.01
C TYR A 24 -2.25 -8.51 -9.31
N LYS A 25 -2.03 -8.87 -10.57
CA LYS A 25 -1.79 -10.26 -10.97
C LYS A 25 -0.32 -10.61 -10.70
N PRO A 26 -0.01 -11.51 -9.76
CA PRO A 26 1.35 -11.91 -9.52
C PRO A 26 1.94 -12.55 -10.80
N PRO A 27 3.21 -12.27 -11.14
CA PRO A 27 3.83 -12.78 -12.36
C PRO A 27 3.81 -14.31 -12.39
N MET A 28 3.43 -14.89 -13.54
CA MET A 28 3.45 -16.34 -13.79
C MET A 28 4.86 -16.88 -13.56
N GLY A 29 5.03 -17.64 -12.49
CA GLY A 29 6.34 -18.10 -11.98
C GLY A 29 6.41 -18.10 -10.46
N PHE A 30 5.55 -17.35 -9.77
CA PHE A 30 5.32 -17.46 -8.32
C PHE A 30 4.37 -18.64 -8.02
N GLY A 31 4.81 -19.87 -8.28
CA GLY A 31 4.09 -21.06 -7.83
C GLY A 31 3.98 -21.06 -6.29
N PHE A 32 2.77 -20.90 -5.76
CA PHE A 32 2.40 -21.18 -4.36
C PHE A 32 2.93 -20.26 -3.26
N ILE A 33 3.38 -19.03 -3.55
CA ILE A 33 3.48 -18.07 -2.46
C ILE A 33 2.05 -17.63 -2.08
N LYS A 34 1.62 -17.96 -0.85
CA LYS A 34 0.28 -17.60 -0.35
C LYS A 34 0.01 -16.11 -0.67
N PRO A 35 -1.13 -15.75 -1.29
CA PRO A 35 -1.44 -14.36 -1.63
C PRO A 35 -1.27 -13.37 -0.47
N TRP A 36 -1.50 -13.83 0.77
CA TRP A 36 -1.20 -13.09 2.00
C TRP A 36 0.27 -12.66 2.09
N LEU A 37 1.24 -13.53 1.80
CA LEU A 37 2.66 -13.21 1.94
C LEU A 37 3.09 -12.13 0.94
N VAL A 38 2.58 -12.20 -0.30
CA VAL A 38 2.81 -11.16 -1.31
C VAL A 38 2.23 -9.83 -0.84
N LYS A 39 1.00 -9.85 -0.31
CA LYS A 39 0.34 -8.66 0.25
C LYS A 39 1.14 -8.07 1.42
N THR A 40 1.65 -8.90 2.32
CA THR A 40 2.49 -8.47 3.45
C THR A 40 3.82 -7.87 2.97
N ILE A 41 4.53 -8.54 2.05
CA ILE A 41 5.80 -8.03 1.49
C ILE A 41 5.57 -6.67 0.82
N TRP A 42 4.46 -6.52 0.08
CA TRP A 42 4.12 -5.26 -0.56
C TRP A 42 3.82 -4.14 0.45
N ILE A 43 3.04 -4.42 1.50
CA ILE A 43 2.78 -3.46 2.60
C ILE A 43 4.08 -3.03 3.26
N PHE A 44 4.98 -3.96 3.61
CA PHE A 44 6.28 -3.63 4.20
C PHE A 44 7.15 -2.79 3.26
N LYS A 45 7.14 -3.09 1.96
CA LYS A 45 7.89 -2.33 0.96
C LYS A 45 7.36 -0.91 0.83
N ALA A 46 6.04 -0.73 0.73
CA ALA A 46 5.41 0.58 0.65
C ALA A 46 5.64 1.41 1.93
N PHE A 47 5.57 0.75 3.09
CA PHE A 47 5.83 1.39 4.38
C PHE A 47 7.28 1.87 4.51
N ASN A 48 8.26 1.03 4.17
CA ASN A 48 9.67 1.42 4.18
C ASN A 48 9.97 2.54 3.17
N GLN A 49 9.33 2.53 2.00
CA GLN A 49 9.47 3.62 1.04
C GLN A 49 8.93 4.94 1.60
N ARG A 50 7.82 4.90 2.35
CA ARG A 50 7.25 6.08 3.00
C ARG A 50 8.13 6.57 4.15
N LEU A 51 8.72 5.66 4.94
CA LEU A 51 9.68 6.01 5.99
C LEU A 51 10.94 6.66 5.40
N ASN A 52 11.53 6.09 4.35
CA ASN A 52 12.70 6.68 3.70
C ASN A 52 12.40 8.06 3.09
N ALA A 53 11.19 8.27 2.57
CA ALA A 53 10.76 9.58 2.08
C ALA A 53 10.68 10.60 3.24
N LEU A 54 10.10 10.21 4.38
CA LEU A 54 10.01 11.07 5.57
C LEU A 54 11.38 11.36 6.20
N GLU A 55 12.30 10.40 6.18
CA GLU A 55 13.69 10.60 6.64
C GLU A 55 14.43 11.59 5.73
N LYS A 56 14.20 11.51 4.41
CA LYS A 56 14.77 12.43 3.44
C LYS A 56 14.15 13.84 3.49
N GLU A 57 12.90 13.96 3.90
CA GLU A 57 12.23 15.27 4.12
C GLU A 57 12.69 15.96 5.42
N ASN A 58 13.25 15.22 6.38
CA ASN A 58 13.78 15.74 7.64
C ASN A 58 15.30 16.02 7.63
N SER A 59 15.98 15.78 6.50
CA SER A 59 17.43 15.94 6.35
C SER A 59 17.79 17.03 5.35
#